data_AF-A0A7L2YRJ6-F1
#
_entry.id   AF-A0A7L2YRJ6-F1
#
_cell.length_a   1.000
_cell.length_b   1.000
_cell.length_c   1.000
_cell.angle_alpha   90.00
_cell.angle_beta   90.00
_cell.angle_gamma   90.00
#
_symmetry.space_group_name_H-M   'P 1'
#
loop_
_entity.id
_entity.type
_entity.pdbx_description
1 polymer ?
#
loop_
_entity_poly.entity_id
_entity_poly.type
_entity_poly.pdbx_seq_one_letter_code
_entity_poly.pdbx_strand_id
1 'polypeptide(L)'
;ILEQHPLHFSFHDGKVLKLCPVRGEQTWALNIKRGILSVLQTSPASAARAVVEEVDVLGICPTRYRRKGPICIKTRDLNLCSNRYSGFTSMQSVPLPHVPSEQQILSSKLECVQSIEDGVLVEARC
;
A
#
# COMPACT_ATOMS: atom_id res chain seq x y z
N ILE A 1 -3.85 15.05 18.69
CA ILE A 1 -2.87 15.23 17.58
C ILE A 1 -3.30 14.47 16.32
N LEU A 2 -3.47 13.14 16.37
CA LEU A 2 -3.92 12.37 15.19
C LEU A 2 -5.30 12.83 14.67
N GLU A 3 -6.28 12.92 15.56
CA GLU A 3 -7.66 13.32 15.23
C GLU A 3 -7.87 14.84 15.16
N GLN A 4 -6.84 15.63 15.46
CA GLN A 4 -6.97 17.09 15.60
C GLN A 4 -7.32 17.78 14.28
N HIS A 5 -6.86 17.23 13.15
CA HIS A 5 -7.12 17.78 11.82
C HIS A 5 -7.80 16.71 10.95
N PRO A 6 -9.00 16.93 10.42
CA PRO A 6 -9.59 16.00 9.46
C PRO A 6 -8.76 15.98 8.16
N LEU A 7 -8.60 14.79 7.57
CA LEU A 7 -7.96 14.64 6.27
C LEU A 7 -9.03 14.46 5.21
N HIS A 8 -9.14 15.42 4.29
CA HIS A 8 -9.97 15.27 3.10
C HIS A 8 -9.20 14.52 2.02
N PHE A 9 -9.88 13.58 1.35
CA PHE A 9 -9.32 12.80 0.26
C PHE A 9 -10.37 12.52 -0.81
N SER A 10 -9.91 12.26 -2.03
CA SER A 10 -10.76 11.77 -3.11
C SER A 10 -10.62 10.25 -3.21
N PHE A 11 -11.77 9.58 -3.28
CA PHE A 11 -11.86 8.14 -3.39
C PHE A 11 -12.80 7.78 -4.54
N HIS A 12 -12.28 7.07 -5.53
CA HIS A 12 -13.01 6.70 -6.73
C HIS A 12 -12.62 5.30 -7.16
N ASP A 13 -13.61 4.44 -7.42
CA ASP A 13 -13.40 3.06 -7.84
C ASP A 13 -12.36 2.31 -6.98
N GLY A 14 -12.51 2.41 -5.66
CA GLY A 14 -11.60 1.76 -4.71
C GLY A 14 -10.22 2.40 -4.56
N LYS A 15 -9.91 3.47 -5.30
CA LYS A 15 -8.59 4.12 -5.31
C LYS A 15 -8.62 5.49 -4.64
N VAL A 16 -7.56 5.78 -3.88
CA VAL A 16 -7.28 7.12 -3.35
C VAL A 16 -6.52 7.89 -4.41
N LEU A 17 -7.08 9.00 -4.90
CA LEU A 17 -6.48 9.76 -6.01
C LEU A 17 -5.72 11.00 -5.54
N LYS A 18 -6.20 11.67 -4.49
CA LYS A 18 -5.64 12.91 -3.97
C LYS A 18 -5.93 13.07 -2.48
N LEU A 19 -4.95 13.60 -1.76
CA LEU A 19 -5.05 13.98 -0.35
C LEU A 19 -4.96 15.50 -0.21
N CYS A 20 -5.71 16.06 0.73
CA CYS A 20 -5.72 17.48 1.08
C CYS A 20 -5.45 17.67 2.58
N PRO A 21 -4.18 17.52 3.03
CA PRO A 21 -3.82 17.71 4.44
C PRO A 21 -3.83 19.20 4.83
N VAL A 22 -4.06 19.47 6.11
CA VAL A 22 -3.97 20.83 6.67
C VAL A 22 -2.50 21.25 6.74
N ARG A 23 -2.22 22.53 6.40
CA ARG A 23 -0.86 23.09 6.54
C ARG A 23 -0.43 23.05 8.00
N GLY A 24 0.73 22.46 8.28
CA GLY A 24 1.28 22.34 9.63
C GLY A 24 0.88 21.07 10.40
N GLU A 25 0.08 20.17 9.80
CA GLU A 25 -0.12 18.84 10.38
C GLU A 25 1.21 18.08 10.47
N GLN A 26 1.46 17.43 11.61
CA GLN A 26 2.69 16.68 11.83
C GLN A 26 2.76 15.47 10.88
N THR A 27 3.92 15.30 10.22
CA THR A 27 4.14 14.26 9.20
C THR A 27 3.82 12.85 9.69
N TRP A 28 4.14 12.51 10.94
CA TRP A 28 3.87 11.17 11.48
C TRP A 28 2.35 10.91 11.59
N ALA A 29 1.57 11.90 12.02
CA ALA A 29 0.12 11.78 12.14
C ALA A 29 -0.52 11.63 10.74
N LEU A 30 -0.05 12.41 9.77
CA LEU A 30 -0.46 12.28 8.38
C LEU A 30 -0.09 10.90 7.80
N ASN A 31 1.07 10.35 8.16
CA ASN A 31 1.48 9.02 7.71
C ASN A 31 0.64 7.89 8.31
N ILE A 32 0.16 8.01 9.55
CA ILE A 32 -0.80 7.05 10.11
C ILE A 32 -2.10 7.08 9.30
N LYS A 33 -2.62 8.27 8.97
CA LYS A 33 -3.82 8.41 8.12
C LYS A 33 -3.61 7.82 6.72
N ARG A 34 -2.45 8.06 6.11
CA ARG A 34 -2.07 7.42 4.83
C ARG A 34 -2.03 5.90 4.94
N GLY A 35 -1.55 5.36 6.06
CA GLY A 35 -1.55 3.93 6.34
C GLY A 35 -2.97 3.35 6.39
N ILE A 36 -3.89 4.03 7.09
CA ILE A 36 -5.31 3.63 7.10
C ILE A 36 -5.89 3.64 5.68
N LEU A 37 -5.65 4.71 4.91
CA LEU A 37 -6.13 4.82 3.53
C LEU A 37 -5.55 3.74 2.60
N SER A 38 -4.29 3.33 2.78
CA SER A 38 -3.66 2.21 2.04
C SER A 38 -4.38 0.87 2.26
N VAL A 39 -4.89 0.64 3.48
CA VAL A 39 -5.70 -0.55 3.81
C VAL A 39 -7.07 -0.50 3.14
N LEU A 40 -7.67 0.69 3.03
CA LEU A 40 -8.98 0.88 2.38
C LEU A 40 -8.92 0.78 0.86
N GLN A 41 -7.75 1.03 0.25
CA GLN A 41 -7.61 0.91 -1.20
C GLN A 41 -7.89 -0.53 -1.66
N THR A 42 -8.75 -0.64 -2.67
CA THR A 42 -9.14 -1.89 -3.30
C THR A 42 -9.23 -1.70 -4.81
N SER A 43 -9.36 -2.78 -5.55
CA SER A 43 -9.58 -2.73 -6.99
C SER A 43 -10.95 -3.31 -7.32
N PRO A 44 -11.75 -2.62 -8.15
CA PRO A 44 -13.03 -3.14 -8.64
C PRO A 44 -12.81 -4.26 -9.66
N ALA A 45 -11.56 -4.61 -10.00
CA ALA A 45 -11.21 -5.59 -11.01
C ALA A 45 -12.09 -6.85 -10.88
N SER A 46 -13.02 -6.96 -11.83
CA SER A 46 -13.91 -8.09 -12.06
C SER A 46 -13.16 -9.35 -12.50
N ALA A 47 -11.90 -9.20 -12.90
CA ALA A 47 -11.03 -10.31 -13.24
C ALA A 47 -10.56 -11.02 -11.95
N ALA A 48 -10.89 -12.30 -11.83
CA ALA A 48 -10.57 -13.16 -10.68
C ALA A 48 -9.07 -13.15 -10.25
N ARG A 49 -8.17 -12.70 -11.13
CA ARG A 49 -6.72 -12.53 -10.88
C ARG A 49 -6.16 -11.36 -11.70
N ALA A 50 -6.26 -10.13 -11.19
CA ALA A 50 -5.61 -8.96 -11.78
C ALA A 50 -4.33 -8.59 -11.02
N VAL A 51 -3.29 -8.16 -11.73
CA VAL A 51 -2.18 -7.42 -11.15
C VAL A 51 -2.36 -5.96 -11.57
N VAL A 52 -2.40 -5.06 -10.59
CA VAL A 52 -2.63 -3.63 -10.80
C VAL A 52 -1.57 -2.86 -10.03
N GLU A 53 -1.01 -1.82 -10.63
CA GLU A 53 -0.15 -0.89 -9.92
C GLU A 53 -0.96 -0.08 -8.92
N GLU A 54 -0.52 -0.09 -7.67
CA GLU A 54 -1.15 0.65 -6.60
C GLU A 54 -0.15 1.60 -5.96
N VAL A 55 -0.61 2.84 -5.76
CA VAL A 55 0.19 3.91 -5.17
C VAL A 55 -0.35 4.21 -3.78
N ASP A 56 0.48 4.04 -2.76
CA ASP A 56 0.13 4.33 -1.37
C ASP A 56 1.37 4.59 -0.49
N VAL A 57 1.22 4.44 0.83
CA VAL A 57 2.30 4.66 1.81
C VAL A 57 3.53 3.77 1.60
N LEU A 58 3.39 2.63 0.90
CA LEU A 58 4.49 1.72 0.58
C LEU A 58 5.23 2.08 -0.72
N GLY A 59 4.76 3.09 -1.46
CA GLY A 59 5.28 3.49 -2.76
C GLY A 59 4.36 3.05 -3.90
N ILE A 60 4.96 2.69 -5.04
CA ILE A 60 4.25 2.19 -6.22
C ILE A 60 4.51 0.69 -6.30
N CYS A 61 3.48 -0.11 -6.04
CA CYS A 61 3.60 -1.56 -5.88
C CYS A 61 2.74 -2.32 -6.90
N PRO A 62 3.31 -3.30 -7.64
CA PRO A 62 2.50 -4.25 -8.38
C PRO A 62 1.70 -5.12 -7.40
N THR A 63 0.38 -4.93 -7.38
CA THR A 63 -0.51 -5.54 -6.40
C THR A 63 -1.40 -6.57 -7.06
N ARG A 64 -1.37 -7.80 -6.56
CA ARG A 64 -2.20 -8.89 -7.06
C ARG A 64 -3.50 -8.98 -6.25
N TYR A 65 -4.62 -8.93 -6.95
CA TYR A 65 -5.95 -9.07 -6.41
C TYR A 65 -6.54 -10.43 -6.78
N ARG A 66 -7.17 -11.09 -5.82
CA ARG A 66 -7.89 -12.35 -6.00
C ARG A 66 -9.26 -12.24 -5.35
N ARG A 67 -10.33 -12.26 -6.15
CA ARG A 67 -11.70 -12.18 -5.63
C ARG A 67 -12.32 -13.58 -5.51
N LYS A 68 -12.97 -13.85 -4.39
CA LYS A 68 -13.74 -15.07 -4.09
C LYS A 68 -15.04 -14.67 -3.38
N GLY A 69 -16.10 -14.44 -4.15
CA GLY A 69 -17.35 -13.89 -3.62
C GLY A 69 -17.12 -12.52 -2.94
N PRO A 70 -17.57 -12.32 -1.68
CA PRO A 70 -17.38 -11.06 -0.96
C PRO A 70 -15.92 -10.84 -0.52
N ILE A 71 -15.10 -11.89 -0.50
CA ILE A 71 -13.72 -11.80 -0.03
C ILE A 71 -12.78 -11.40 -1.17
N CYS A 72 -11.95 -10.40 -0.94
CA CYS A 72 -10.85 -10.01 -1.79
C CYS A 72 -9.52 -10.19 -1.07
N ILE A 73 -8.62 -10.98 -1.66
CA ILE A 73 -7.25 -11.18 -1.16
C ILE A 73 -6.32 -10.31 -2.01
N LYS A 74 -5.62 -9.41 -1.34
CA LYS A 74 -4.67 -8.46 -1.90
C LYS A 74 -3.27 -8.85 -1.44
N THR A 75 -2.37 -9.16 -2.37
CA THR A 75 -0.99 -9.56 -2.06
C THR A 75 0.00 -8.68 -2.79
N ARG A 76 1.06 -8.27 -2.08
CA ARG A 76 2.18 -7.50 -2.61
C ARG A 76 3.50 -8.12 -2.22
N ASP A 77 4.37 -8.22 -3.19
CA ASP A 77 5.79 -8.42 -2.93
C ASP A 77 6.43 -7.03 -2.80
N LEU A 78 6.85 -6.66 -1.58
CA LEU A 78 7.38 -5.32 -1.31
C LEU A 78 8.76 -5.11 -1.91
N ASN A 79 9.37 -6.18 -2.39
CA ASN A 79 10.63 -6.16 -3.10
C ASN A 79 10.49 -5.57 -4.51
N LEU A 80 9.28 -5.65 -5.07
CA LEU A 80 8.96 -5.15 -6.41
C LEU A 80 8.39 -3.73 -6.40
N CYS A 81 8.23 -3.12 -5.22
CA CYS A 81 7.72 -1.76 -5.11
C CYS A 81 8.81 -0.73 -5.47
N SER A 82 8.49 0.21 -6.35
CA SER A 82 9.33 1.38 -6.61
C SER A 82 8.96 2.53 -5.66
N ASN A 83 9.88 3.49 -5.49
CA ASN A 83 9.75 4.60 -4.55
C ASN A 83 9.45 4.16 -3.10
N ARG A 84 9.81 2.94 -2.74
CA ARG A 84 9.80 2.48 -1.36
C ARG A 84 10.77 3.35 -0.57
N TYR A 85 10.36 3.84 0.59
CA TYR A 85 11.29 4.42 1.55
C TYR A 85 12.26 3.32 2.00
N SER A 86 13.40 3.22 1.32
CA SER A 86 14.52 2.41 1.74
C SER A 86 15.09 3.11 2.97
N GLY A 87 14.63 2.71 4.16
CA GLY A 87 15.27 3.15 5.40
C GLY A 87 16.76 2.90 5.24
N PHE A 88 17.56 3.96 5.44
CA PHE A 88 19.01 3.88 5.43
C PHE A 88 19.40 2.76 6.41
N THR A 89 19.79 1.60 5.90
CA THR A 89 20.57 0.70 6.73
C THR A 89 21.87 1.47 6.97
N SER A 90 22.35 1.55 8.20
CA SER A 90 23.68 2.10 8.50
C SER A 90 24.81 1.22 7.92
N MET A 91 24.48 0.25 7.06
CA MET A 91 25.40 -0.67 6.43
C MET A 91 25.95 -0.03 5.17
N GLN A 92 27.17 0.51 5.28
CA GLN A 92 27.97 0.92 4.13
C GLN A 92 28.54 -0.32 3.42
N SER A 93 27.69 -1.12 2.77
CA SER A 93 28.16 -2.24 1.95
C SER A 93 28.36 -1.76 0.51
N VAL A 94 29.55 -2.01 -0.05
CA VAL A 94 29.83 -1.79 -1.47
C VAL A 94 29.37 -3.03 -2.25
N PRO A 95 28.51 -2.89 -3.27
CA PRO A 95 28.08 -4.03 -4.08
C PRO A 95 29.27 -4.62 -4.85
N LEU A 96 29.48 -5.93 -4.75
CA LEU A 96 30.49 -6.64 -5.56
C LEU A 96 30.05 -6.72 -7.03
N PRO A 97 30.95 -6.51 -8.01
CA PRO A 97 30.63 -6.72 -9.41
C PRO A 97 30.30 -8.20 -9.68
N HIS A 98 29.29 -8.44 -10.53
CA HIS A 98 28.80 -9.78 -10.95
C HIS A 98 27.94 -10.57 -9.94
N VAL A 99 27.46 -9.96 -8.85
CA VAL A 99 26.43 -10.59 -8.02
C VAL A 99 25.06 -10.29 -8.66
N PRO A 100 24.20 -11.29 -8.90
CA PRO A 100 22.81 -11.06 -9.31
C PRO A 100 22.11 -10.15 -8.29
N SER A 101 20.94 -9.59 -8.65
CA SER A 101 20.10 -8.71 -7.81
C SER A 101 19.60 -9.33 -6.47
N GLU A 102 20.29 -10.32 -5.91
CA GLU A 102 20.02 -10.99 -4.64
C GLU A 102 20.57 -10.24 -3.42
N GLN A 103 21.06 -9.01 -3.55
CA GLN A 103 21.45 -8.14 -2.42
C GLN A 103 20.25 -7.50 -1.70
N GLN A 104 19.08 -8.13 -1.77
CA GLN A 104 17.94 -7.71 -0.99
C GLN A 104 18.08 -8.25 0.45
N ILE A 105 18.77 -7.46 1.29
CA ILE A 105 18.99 -7.77 2.71
C ILE A 105 17.66 -8.00 3.44
N LEU A 106 16.59 -7.32 2.99
CA LEU A 106 15.25 -7.45 3.55
C LEU A 106 14.25 -7.85 2.45
N SER A 107 13.80 -9.10 2.50
CA SER A 107 12.65 -9.59 1.74
C SER A 107 11.37 -9.42 2.55
N SER A 108 10.34 -8.82 1.96
CA SER A 108 9.07 -8.59 2.65
C SER A 108 7.87 -8.76 1.73
N LYS A 109 6.81 -9.36 2.25
CA LYS A 109 5.54 -9.56 1.57
C LYS A 109 4.42 -9.01 2.47
N LEU A 110 3.44 -8.35 1.85
CA LEU A 110 2.22 -7.94 2.52
C LEU A 110 1.03 -8.70 1.93
N GLU A 111 0.17 -9.20 2.80
CA GLU A 111 -1.08 -9.85 2.43
C GLU A 111 -2.21 -9.23 3.23
N CYS A 112 -3.28 -8.85 2.55
CA CYS A 112 -4.47 -8.28 3.14
C CYS A 112 -5.70 -9.07 2.68
N VAL A 113 -6.61 -9.32 3.61
CA VAL A 113 -7.91 -9.93 3.35
C VAL A 113 -8.98 -8.88 3.60
N GLN A 114 -9.74 -8.55 2.55
CA GLN A 114 -10.82 -7.56 2.56
C GLN A 114 -12.16 -8.27 2.41
N SER A 115 -13.14 -7.94 3.25
CA SER A 115 -14.55 -8.34 3.08
C SER A 115 -15.31 -7.17 2.46
N ILE A 116 -16.02 -7.45 1.36
CA ILE A 116 -16.76 -6.46 0.57
C ILE A 116 -18.20 -6.95 0.40
N GLU A 117 -19.14 -6.17 0.94
CA GLU A 117 -20.58 -6.42 0.92
C GLU A 117 -21.26 -5.29 0.15
N ASP A 118 -22.11 -5.61 -0.82
CA ASP A 118 -22.80 -4.64 -1.68
C ASP A 118 -21.87 -3.58 -2.32
N GLY A 119 -20.63 -3.96 -2.61
CA GLY A 119 -19.61 -3.08 -3.18
C GLY A 119 -18.88 -2.18 -2.17
N VAL A 120 -19.22 -2.27 -0.87
CA VAL A 120 -18.61 -1.51 0.22
C VAL A 120 -17.67 -2.40 1.03
N LEU A 121 -16.48 -1.88 1.35
CA LEU A 121 -15.53 -2.57 2.23
C LEU A 121 -16.05 -2.53 3.67
N VAL A 122 -16.31 -3.70 4.26
CA VAL A 122 -16.78 -3.81 5.65
C VAL A 122 -15.66 -4.16 6.63
N GLU A 123 -14.65 -4.91 6.17
CA GLU A 123 -13.52 -5.31 6.99
C GLU A 123 -12.25 -5.45 6.14
N ALA A 124 -11.10 -5.13 6.72
CA ALA A 124 -9.80 -5.40 6.13
C ALA A 124 -8.82 -5.85 7.21
N ARG A 125 -8.10 -6.95 6.94
CA ARG A 125 -7.06 -7.51 7.81
C ARG A 125 -5.76 -7.62 7.05
N CYS A 126 -4.76 -6.89 7.52
CA CYS A 126 -3.38 -6.89 7.12
C CYS A 126 -2.56 -6.98 8.43
#